data_AF-A0ABD4Q7E7-F1
#
_entry.id   AF-A0ABD4Q7E7-F1
#
_cell.length_a   1.000
_cell.length_b   1.000
_cell.length_c   1.000
_cell.angle_alpha   90.00
_cell.angle_beta   90.00
_cell.angle_gamma   90.00
#
_symmetry.space_group_name_H-M   'P 1'
#
loop_
_entity.id
_entity.type
_entity.pdbx_description
1 polymer ?
#
loop_
_entity_poly.entity_id
_entity_poly.type
_entity_poly.pdbx_seq_one_letter_code
_entity_poly.pdbx_strand_id
1 'polypeptide(L)'
;HPPDGAEAGVRVNQAALAAVLAAFDDIAARVHAAPPTLDGILAIRGVLETADGEEDEATRAALDAALLADLDRALDALVAARAVEGEAIGRVLEG
;
A
#
# COMPACT_ATOMS: atom_id res chain seq x y z
N HIS A 1 -23.33 11.63 6.16
CA HIS A 1 -23.16 11.33 4.73
C HIS A 1 -21.75 11.76 4.38
N PRO A 2 -20.80 10.83 4.18
CA PRO A 2 -19.46 11.21 3.75
C PRO A 2 -19.49 11.52 2.25
N PRO A 3 -18.81 12.58 1.78
CA PRO A 3 -18.64 12.84 0.35
C PRO A 3 -17.52 12.00 -0.25
N ASP A 4 -17.80 11.53 -1.46
CA ASP A 4 -16.93 11.42 -2.64
C ASP A 4 -15.69 10.51 -2.57
N GLY A 5 -15.77 9.40 -3.31
CA GLY A 5 -14.67 8.45 -3.49
C GLY A 5 -13.46 9.08 -4.16
N ALA A 6 -12.26 8.64 -3.74
CA ALA A 6 -11.00 9.06 -4.34
C ALA A 6 -11.06 9.11 -5.86
N GLU A 7 -10.78 10.30 -6.40
CA GLU A 7 -10.40 10.43 -7.80
C GLU A 7 -9.11 9.64 -8.01
N ALA A 8 -9.22 8.49 -8.68
CA ALA A 8 -8.07 7.71 -9.11
C ALA A 8 -7.15 8.61 -9.94
N GLY A 9 -6.01 8.99 -9.38
CA GLY A 9 -5.03 9.82 -10.05
C GLY A 9 -4.42 9.05 -11.21
N VAL A 10 -4.09 9.70 -12.31
CA VAL A 10 -3.40 9.06 -13.43
C VAL A 10 -1.90 9.34 -13.31
N ARG A 11 -1.07 8.30 -13.32
CA ARG A 11 0.39 8.43 -13.31
C ARG A 11 1.04 7.66 -14.47
N VAL A 12 2.19 8.14 -14.89
CA VAL A 12 3.02 7.47 -15.90
C VAL A 12 4.08 6.64 -15.20
N ASN A 13 4.12 5.33 -15.49
CA ASN A 13 5.21 4.48 -15.05
C ASN A 13 6.43 4.69 -15.95
N GLN A 14 7.43 5.40 -15.43
CA GLN A 14 8.65 5.74 -16.18
C GLN A 14 9.47 4.51 -16.60
N ALA A 15 9.46 3.43 -15.81
CA ALA A 15 10.18 2.22 -16.16
C ALA A 15 9.50 1.47 -17.32
N ALA A 16 8.17 1.34 -17.28
CA ALA A 16 7.40 0.76 -18.37
C ALA A 16 7.52 1.61 -19.65
N LEU A 17 7.44 2.93 -19.53
CA LEU A 17 7.63 3.85 -20.64
C LEU A 17 9.00 3.67 -21.31
N ALA A 18 10.08 3.63 -20.52
CA ALA A 18 11.43 3.44 -21.04
C ALA A 18 11.58 2.10 -21.77
N ALA A 19 11.02 1.01 -21.23
CA ALA A 19 11.05 -0.30 -21.86
C ALA A 19 10.30 -0.33 -23.20
N VAL A 20 9.14 0.34 -23.27
CA VAL A 20 8.35 0.48 -24.49
C VAL A 20 9.09 1.28 -25.56
N LEU A 21 9.70 2.41 -25.19
CA LEU A 21 10.46 3.24 -26.13
C LEU A 21 11.66 2.47 -26.70
N ALA A 22 12.40 1.75 -25.86
CA ALA A 22 13.49 0.89 -26.33
C ALA A 22 13.02 -0.19 -27.31
N ALA A 23 11.86 -0.79 -27.06
CA ALA A 23 11.28 -1.78 -27.98
C ALA A 23 10.88 -1.16 -29.33
N PHE A 24 10.39 0.08 -29.34
CA PHE A 24 10.09 0.78 -30.59
C PHE A 24 11.35 1.07 -31.41
N ASP A 25 12.44 1.52 -30.77
CA ASP A 25 13.72 1.76 -31.44
C ASP A 25 14.26 0.46 -32.08
N ASP A 26 14.19 -0.66 -31.35
CA ASP A 26 14.60 -1.98 -31.83
C ASP A 26 13.79 -2.46 -33.04
N ILE A 27 12.47 -2.19 -33.05
CA ILE A 27 11.58 -2.55 -34.16
C ILE A 27 11.85 -1.67 -35.37
N ALA A 28 12.00 -0.35 -35.17
CA ALA A 28 12.28 0.60 -36.23
C ALA A 28 13.60 0.31 -36.96
N ALA A 29 14.57 -0.29 -36.27
CA ALA A 29 15.82 -0.77 -36.88
C ALA A 29 15.64 -1.99 -37.81
N ARG A 30 14.54 -2.75 -37.66
CA ARG A 30 14.28 -4.00 -38.40
C ARG A 30 13.25 -3.85 -39.50
N VAL A 31 12.30 -2.93 -39.34
CA VAL A 31 11.20 -2.72 -40.29
C VAL A 31 10.95 -1.24 -40.52
N HIS A 32 10.58 -0.88 -41.75
CA HIS A 32 10.10 0.47 -42.05
C HIS A 32 8.67 0.64 -41.52
N ALA A 33 8.58 1.18 -40.30
CA ALA A 33 7.33 1.55 -39.66
C ALA A 33 7.28 3.06 -39.39
N ALA A 34 6.06 3.62 -39.38
CA ALA A 34 5.87 4.98 -38.91
C ALA A 34 6.05 5.05 -37.38
N PRO A 35 6.52 6.19 -36.82
CA PRO A 35 6.61 6.37 -35.38
C PRO A 35 5.24 6.21 -34.68
N PRO A 36 5.21 5.67 -33.45
CA PRO A 36 3.98 5.59 -32.67
C PRO A 36 3.46 6.98 -32.27
N THR A 37 2.14 7.10 -32.11
CA THR A 37 1.51 8.31 -31.58
C THR A 37 1.63 8.36 -30.05
N LEU A 38 1.57 9.55 -29.46
CA LEU A 38 1.60 9.71 -28.00
C LEU A 38 0.47 8.93 -27.32
N ASP A 39 -0.75 9.02 -27.85
CA ASP A 39 -1.89 8.25 -27.34
C ASP A 39 -1.66 6.75 -27.46
N GLY A 40 -1.01 6.30 -28.54
CA GLY A 40 -0.64 4.90 -28.73
C GLY A 40 0.38 4.41 -27.70
N ILE A 41 1.33 5.25 -27.29
CA ILE A 41 2.30 4.93 -26.23
C ILE A 41 1.59 4.85 -24.87
N LEU A 42 0.72 5.82 -24.56
CA LEU A 42 0.01 5.88 -23.27
C LEU A 42 -1.05 4.78 -23.13
N ALA A 43 -1.62 4.29 -24.23
CA ALA A 43 -2.57 3.19 -24.23
C ALA A 43 -1.92 1.82 -23.92
N ILE A 44 -0.59 1.72 -23.92
CA ILE A 44 0.10 0.47 -23.60
C ILE A 44 -0.09 0.15 -22.13
N ARG A 45 -0.59 -1.06 -21.85
CA ARG A 45 -0.85 -1.54 -20.50
C ARG A 45 0.38 -1.39 -19.62
N GLY A 46 0.24 -0.66 -18.52
CA GLY A 46 1.31 -0.40 -17.55
C GLY A 46 2.14 0.85 -17.83
N VAL A 47 1.98 1.54 -18.98
CA VAL A 47 2.60 2.87 -19.18
C VAL A 47 1.78 3.93 -18.46
N LEU A 48 0.47 3.96 -18.71
CA LEU A 48 -0.48 4.74 -17.94
C LEU A 48 -1.07 3.86 -16.85
N GLU A 49 -0.89 4.25 -15.60
CA GLU A 49 -1.37 3.53 -14.43
C GLU A 49 -2.30 4.44 -13.64
N THR A 50 -3.41 3.88 -13.14
CA THR A 50 -4.18 4.54 -12.09
C THR A 50 -3.36 4.43 -10.80
N ALA A 51 -2.96 5.57 -10.26
CA ALA A 51 -2.55 5.68 -8.89
C ALA A 51 -3.83 5.54 -8.05
N ASP A 52 -3.93 4.44 -7.31
CA ASP A 52 -4.82 4.42 -6.16
C ASP A 52 -4.28 5.52 -5.24
N GLY A 53 -5.03 6.62 -5.19
CA GLY A 53 -4.58 7.87 -4.58
C GLY A 53 -4.28 7.69 -3.11
N GLU A 54 -3.69 8.73 -2.53
CA GLU A 54 -3.33 8.95 -1.11
C GLU A 54 -4.29 8.37 -0.04
N GLU A 55 -5.53 8.03 -0.41
CA GLU A 55 -6.49 7.23 0.37
C GLU A 55 -5.89 5.93 0.92
N ASP A 56 -5.08 5.17 0.17
CA ASP A 56 -4.58 3.89 0.67
C ASP A 56 -3.43 4.06 1.70
N GLU A 57 -2.53 5.03 1.50
CA GLU A 57 -1.42 5.25 2.43
C GLU A 57 -1.89 5.87 3.76
N ALA A 58 -2.73 6.91 3.69
CA ALA A 58 -3.25 7.54 4.90
C ALA A 58 -4.18 6.59 5.69
N THR A 59 -4.98 5.77 4.99
CA THR A 59 -5.82 4.75 5.62
C THR A 59 -4.98 3.63 6.23
N ARG A 60 -3.95 3.14 5.53
CA ARG A 60 -3.00 2.16 6.10
C ARG A 60 -2.29 2.71 7.33
N ALA A 61 -1.80 3.95 7.28
CA ALA A 61 -1.14 4.59 8.42
C ALA A 61 -2.09 4.74 9.64
N ALA A 62 -3.35 5.13 9.40
CA ALA A 62 -4.36 5.23 10.46
C ALA A 62 -4.70 3.85 11.06
N LEU A 63 -4.80 2.82 10.23
CA LEU A 63 -5.03 1.44 10.66
C LEU A 63 -3.84 0.92 11.50
N ASP A 64 -2.61 1.13 11.04
CA ASP A 64 -1.41 0.70 11.75
C ASP A 64 -1.30 1.37 13.14
N ALA A 65 -1.60 2.67 13.22
CA ALA A 65 -1.62 3.38 14.49
C ALA A 65 -2.68 2.83 15.46
N ALA A 66 -3.87 2.50 14.95
CA ALA A 66 -4.93 1.89 15.75
C ALA A 66 -4.54 0.48 16.25
N LEU A 67 -3.95 -0.35 15.38
CA LEU A 67 -3.50 -1.69 15.74
C LEU A 67 -2.42 -1.67 16.83
N LEU A 68 -1.45 -0.74 16.75
CA LEU A 68 -0.42 -0.58 17.76
C LEU A 68 -0.99 -0.13 19.10
N ALA A 69 -1.89 0.85 19.10
CA ALA A 69 -2.55 1.32 20.32
C ALA A 69 -3.39 0.22 20.99
N ASP A 70 -4.04 -0.63 20.19
CA ASP A 70 -4.84 -1.76 20.68
C ASP A 70 -3.94 -2.87 21.26
N LEU A 71 -2.81 -3.11 20.61
CA LEU A 71 -1.80 -4.04 21.11
C LEU A 71 -1.24 -3.60 22.46
N ASP A 72 -0.88 -2.32 22.61
CA ASP A 72 -0.39 -1.78 23.88
C ASP A 72 -1.42 -1.97 25.00
N ARG A 73 -2.69 -1.64 24.74
CA ARG A 73 -3.78 -1.87 25.70
C ARG A 73 -3.95 -3.35 26.05
N ALA A 74 -3.81 -4.25 25.09
CA ALA A 74 -3.90 -5.68 25.33
C ALA A 74 -2.74 -6.20 26.18
N LEU A 75 -1.52 -5.69 25.97
CA LEU A 75 -0.35 -6.02 26.77
C LEU A 75 -0.48 -5.52 28.21
N ASP A 76 -0.94 -4.29 28.42
CA ASP A 76 -1.20 -3.74 29.75
C ASP A 76 -2.24 -4.58 30.51
N ALA A 77 -3.33 -4.94 29.84
CA ALA A 77 -4.36 -5.81 30.40
C ALA A 77 -3.80 -7.20 30.76
N LEU A 78 -2.91 -7.75 29.93
CA LEU A 78 -2.26 -9.03 30.18
C LEU A 78 -1.37 -8.98 31.42
N VAL A 79 -0.55 -7.94 31.55
CA VAL A 79 0.32 -7.73 32.72
C VAL A 79 -0.51 -7.62 33.99
N ALA A 80 -1.57 -6.82 33.97
CA ALA A 80 -2.48 -6.66 35.11
C ALA A 80 -3.12 -8.00 35.51
N ALA A 81 -3.58 -8.80 34.54
CA ALA A 81 -4.15 -10.12 34.81
C ALA A 81 -3.13 -11.09 35.44
N ARG A 82 -1.87 -11.08 34.98
CA ARG A 82 -0.80 -11.91 35.54
C ARG A 82 -0.44 -11.51 36.97
N ALA A 83 -0.45 -10.22 37.30
CA ALA A 83 -0.19 -9.75 38.65
C ALA A 83 -1.27 -10.23 39.64
N VAL A 84 -2.54 -10.10 39.26
CA VAL A 84 -3.68 -10.59 40.07
C VAL A 84 -3.60 -12.10 40.27
N GLU A 85 -3.24 -12.84 39.22
CA GLU A 85 -3.03 -14.30 39.30
C GLU A 85 -1.91 -14.66 40.29
N GLY A 86 -0.78 -13.94 40.21
CA GLY A 86 0.36 -14.12 41.13
C GLY A 86 -0.01 -13.89 42.59
N GLU A 87 -0.74 -12.82 42.90
CA GLU A 87 -1.23 -12.54 44.26
C GLU A 87 -2.21 -13.62 44.76
N ALA A 88 -3.08 -14.12 43.88
CA ALA A 88 -4.01 -15.19 44.22
C ALA A 88 -3.26 -16.49 44.56
N ILE A 89 -2.25 -16.87 43.77
CA ILE A 89 -1.41 -18.04 44.02
C ILE A 89 -0.59 -17.87 45.31
N GLY A 90 0.01 -16.70 45.54
CA GLY A 90 0.78 -16.42 46.75
C GLY A 90 -0.04 -16.63 48.03
N ARG A 91 -1.28 -16.11 48.05
CA ARG A 91 -2.21 -16.32 49.18
C ARG A 91 -2.55 -17.79 49.44
N VAL A 92 -2.59 -18.63 48.41
CA VAL A 92 -2.83 -20.07 48.57
C VAL A 92 -1.61 -20.79 49.15
N LEU A 93 -0.40 -20.34 48.83
CA LEU A 93 0.85 -20.96 49.30
C LEU A 93 1.21 -20.59 50.74
N GLU A 94 0.79 -19.42 51.21
CA GLU A 94 1.04 -18.93 52.58
C GLU A 94 -0.05 -19.32 53.59
N GLY A 95 -1.16 -19.89 53.12
CA GLY A 95 -2.32 -20.31 53.93
C GLY A 95 -2.40 -21.79 54.24
#